data_AF-A0A5R8W8U4-F1
#
_entry.id   AF-A0A5R8W8U4-F1
#
_cell.length_a   1.000
_cell.length_b   1.000
_cell.length_c   1.000
_cell.angle_alpha   90.00
_cell.angle_beta   90.00
_cell.angle_gamma   90.00
#
_symmetry.space_group_name_H-M   'P 1'
#
loop_
_entity.id
_entity.type
_entity.pdbx_description
1 polymer ?
#
loop_
_entity_poly.entity_id
_entity_poly.type
_entity_poly.pdbx_seq_one_letter_code
_entity_poly.pdbx_strand_id
1 'polypeptide(L)'
;MRRRFRSLPGAAAAVGAFVLTVLLGLGGASASALWQQSATATMAVSAAAAWPGPAITSLTCTNDASESTATLHVTVPATASISYAALQSNGSLGPSYAGLSSLLALTPGSFILTSSTNPLLASPIIRDNPAGPLTVRVTATYVDQTTAHLDIVLHNSLSNGKITCPVSPVM
;
A
#
# COMPACT_ATOMS: atom_id res chain seq x y z
N MET A 1 -17.19 82.52 4.35
CA MET A 1 -16.31 82.76 3.18
C MET A 1 -16.15 81.46 2.40
N ARG A 2 -16.45 81.48 1.09
CA ARG A 2 -15.73 80.78 -0.02
C ARG A 2 -15.31 79.30 0.24
N ARG A 3 -15.77 78.29 -0.51
CA ARG A 3 -15.67 78.14 -1.98
C ARG A 3 -16.59 77.03 -2.49
N ARG A 4 -17.27 77.31 -3.60
CA ARG A 4 -17.74 76.34 -4.59
C ARG A 4 -16.59 75.42 -5.00
N PHE A 5 -16.78 74.10 -4.91
CA PHE A 5 -16.21 73.19 -5.89
C PHE A 5 -17.32 72.84 -6.88
N ARG A 6 -17.19 73.45 -8.05
CA ARG A 6 -17.99 73.19 -9.25
C ARG A 6 -17.92 71.69 -9.55
N SER A 7 -19.08 71.07 -9.63
CA SER A 7 -19.32 69.86 -10.40
C SER A 7 -18.73 70.04 -11.80
N LEU A 8 -17.70 69.26 -12.13
CA LEU A 8 -17.26 69.08 -13.51
C LEU A 8 -18.27 68.13 -14.18
N PRO A 9 -19.07 68.60 -15.15
CA PRO A 9 -20.02 67.73 -15.84
C PRO A 9 -19.22 66.75 -16.71
N GLY A 10 -19.26 65.46 -16.34
CA GLY A 10 -18.58 64.39 -17.07
C GLY A 10 -17.79 63.42 -16.20
N ALA A 11 -17.37 63.81 -14.98
CA ALA A 11 -16.63 62.91 -14.08
C ALA A 11 -17.48 61.70 -13.65
N ALA A 12 -18.78 61.90 -13.39
CA ALA A 12 -19.71 60.83 -13.04
C ALA A 12 -19.95 59.85 -14.21
N ALA A 13 -19.94 60.35 -15.45
CA ALA A 13 -20.13 59.52 -16.63
C ALA A 13 -18.88 58.67 -16.94
N ALA A 14 -17.68 59.20 -16.70
CA ALA A 14 -16.43 58.45 -16.86
C ALA A 14 -16.28 57.34 -15.80
N VAL A 15 -16.65 57.62 -14.54
CA VAL A 15 -16.68 56.60 -13.48
C VAL A 15 -17.75 55.54 -13.78
N GLY A 16 -18.93 55.96 -14.25
CA GLY A 16 -19.99 55.05 -14.66
C GLY A 16 -19.56 54.12 -15.79
N ALA A 17 -18.89 54.64 -16.83
CA ALA A 17 -18.38 53.84 -17.93
C ALA A 17 -17.27 52.86 -17.49
N PHE A 18 -16.38 53.27 -16.57
CA PHE A 18 -15.30 52.42 -16.04
C PHE A 18 -15.86 51.26 -15.19
N VAL A 19 -16.84 51.53 -14.32
CA VAL A 19 -17.51 50.48 -13.52
C VAL A 19 -18.29 49.53 -14.44
N LEU A 20 -18.92 50.05 -15.49
CA LEU A 20 -19.68 49.23 -16.44
C LEU A 20 -18.76 48.38 -17.32
N THR A 21 -17.55 48.86 -17.66
CA THR A 21 -16.54 48.02 -18.33
C THR A 21 -15.92 46.97 -17.40
N VAL A 22 -15.73 47.25 -16.11
CA VAL A 22 -15.26 46.25 -15.13
C VAL A 22 -16.33 45.16 -14.89
N LEU A 23 -17.62 45.51 -14.93
CA LEU A 23 -18.71 44.54 -14.80
C LEU A 23 -18.99 43.75 -16.09
N LEU A 24 -18.87 44.36 -17.28
CA LEU A 24 -19.19 43.70 -18.55
C LEU A 24 -17.96 43.10 -19.28
N GLY A 25 -16.74 43.54 -18.98
CA GLY A 25 -15.52 43.13 -19.66
C GLY A 25 -14.49 42.54 -18.70
N LEU A 26 -14.23 41.23 -18.85
CA LEU A 26 -13.00 40.56 -18.37
C LEU A 26 -12.80 40.34 -16.86
N GLY A 27 -13.83 40.51 -16.01
CA GLY A 27 -13.75 40.15 -14.58
C GLY A 27 -14.47 38.85 -14.16
N GLY A 28 -15.36 38.31 -15.00
CA GLY A 28 -16.27 37.22 -14.62
C GLY A 28 -15.80 35.80 -14.94
N ALA A 29 -14.66 35.64 -15.63
CA ALA A 29 -14.16 34.33 -16.05
C ALA A 29 -13.05 33.76 -15.15
N SER A 30 -12.48 34.56 -14.24
CA SER A 30 -11.31 34.14 -13.44
C SER A 30 -11.63 33.74 -12.00
N ALA A 31 -12.90 33.79 -11.57
CA ALA A 31 -13.29 33.38 -10.21
C ALA A 31 -14.13 32.08 -10.17
N SER A 32 -14.96 31.80 -11.16
CA SER A 32 -15.85 30.62 -11.14
C SER A 32 -15.13 29.29 -11.40
N ALA A 33 -13.96 29.31 -12.04
CA ALA A 33 -13.15 28.10 -12.20
C ALA A 33 -12.46 27.64 -10.91
N LEU A 34 -12.25 28.54 -9.93
CA LEU A 34 -11.56 28.22 -8.67
C LEU A 34 -12.52 27.77 -7.56
N TRP A 35 -13.78 28.24 -7.56
CA TRP A 35 -14.80 27.80 -6.59
C TRP A 35 -15.50 26.49 -6.97
N GLN A 36 -15.37 26.02 -8.22
CA GLN A 36 -15.76 24.66 -8.60
C GLN A 36 -14.59 23.67 -8.55
N GLN A 37 -13.37 24.12 -8.24
CA GLN A 37 -12.17 23.29 -8.14
C GLN A 37 -11.58 23.17 -6.73
N SER A 38 -12.29 23.58 -5.67
CA SER A 38 -12.03 23.04 -4.34
C SER A 38 -12.57 21.60 -4.27
N ALA A 39 -11.93 20.75 -5.07
CA ALA A 39 -11.83 19.32 -4.97
C ALA A 39 -13.05 18.63 -4.35
N THR A 40 -14.08 18.38 -5.16
CA THR A 40 -14.66 17.04 -5.14
C THR A 40 -13.63 16.09 -5.75
N ALA A 41 -12.49 15.95 -5.08
CA ALA A 41 -11.88 14.65 -4.99
C ALA A 41 -12.92 13.85 -4.23
N THR A 42 -13.79 13.17 -4.97
CA THR A 42 -14.38 11.93 -4.48
C THR A 42 -13.18 11.00 -4.29
N MET A 43 -12.39 11.25 -3.24
CA MET A 43 -11.87 10.15 -2.48
C MET A 43 -13.14 9.44 -2.07
N ALA A 44 -13.53 8.43 -2.84
CA ALA A 44 -14.08 7.27 -2.23
C ALA A 44 -13.02 6.85 -1.21
N VAL A 45 -13.07 7.48 -0.03
CA VAL A 45 -12.64 6.86 1.20
C VAL A 45 -13.62 5.72 1.29
N SER A 46 -13.32 4.62 0.60
CA SER A 46 -13.59 3.33 1.14
C SER A 46 -12.90 3.35 2.49
N ALA A 47 -13.62 3.87 3.49
CA ALA A 47 -13.55 3.35 4.82
C ALA A 47 -14.03 1.90 4.67
N ALA A 48 -13.20 1.06 4.05
CA ALA A 48 -12.99 -0.25 4.59
C ALA A 48 -12.56 0.06 6.02
N ALA A 49 -13.53 0.08 6.91
CA ALA A 49 -13.31 -0.11 8.33
C ALA A 49 -12.75 -1.53 8.47
N ALA A 50 -11.56 -1.77 7.91
CA ALA A 50 -10.74 -2.89 8.21
C ALA A 50 -10.15 -2.53 9.56
N TRP A 51 -10.96 -2.71 10.61
CA TRP A 51 -10.41 -2.94 11.93
C TRP A 51 -9.29 -3.97 11.74
N PRO A 52 -8.07 -3.68 12.23
CA PRO A 52 -6.97 -4.60 12.04
C PRO A 52 -7.41 -5.94 12.61
N GLY A 53 -7.28 -6.99 11.79
CA GLY A 53 -7.62 -8.33 12.23
C GLY A 53 -6.74 -8.72 13.41
N PRO A 54 -7.12 -9.77 14.15
CA PRO A 54 -6.27 -10.34 15.18
C PRO A 54 -4.82 -10.50 14.68
N ALA A 55 -3.82 -10.12 15.47
CA ALA A 55 -2.43 -10.24 15.04
C ALA A 55 -2.05 -11.72 14.82
N ILE A 56 -1.20 -11.99 13.83
CA ILE A 56 -0.65 -13.33 13.60
C ILE A 56 0.15 -13.75 14.85
N THR A 57 -0.15 -14.92 15.41
CA THR A 57 0.42 -15.40 16.68
C THR A 57 1.91 -15.71 16.54
N SER A 58 2.28 -16.42 15.48
CA SER A 58 3.68 -16.77 15.21
C SER A 58 3.92 -16.96 13.72
N LEU A 59 5.13 -16.59 13.31
CA LEU A 59 5.68 -16.89 11.99
C LEU A 59 7.13 -17.33 12.18
N THR A 60 7.41 -18.60 11.93
CA THR A 60 8.75 -19.18 12.03
C THR A 60 9.14 -19.81 10.72
N CYS A 61 10.43 -19.99 10.51
CA CYS A 61 10.97 -20.57 9.28
C CYS A 61 12.03 -21.60 9.63
N THR A 62 11.96 -22.76 9.00
CA THR A 62 12.92 -23.86 9.16
C THR A 62 13.42 -24.32 7.79
N ASN A 63 14.72 -24.51 7.63
CA ASN A 63 15.28 -25.06 6.38
C ASN A 63 15.50 -26.56 6.50
N ASP A 64 15.54 -27.23 5.35
CA ASP A 64 16.12 -28.56 5.25
C ASP A 64 17.66 -28.53 5.43
N ALA A 65 18.27 -29.71 5.54
CA ALA A 65 19.71 -29.84 5.77
C ALA A 65 20.58 -29.28 4.63
N SER A 66 20.07 -29.28 3.39
CA SER A 66 20.76 -28.73 2.21
C SER A 66 20.49 -27.24 2.00
N GLU A 67 19.61 -26.64 2.80
CA GLU A 67 19.16 -25.25 2.68
C GLU A 67 18.55 -24.94 1.31
N SER A 68 17.99 -25.92 0.61
CA SER A 68 17.34 -25.72 -0.69
C SER A 68 15.84 -25.48 -0.53
N THR A 69 15.29 -25.73 0.65
CA THR A 69 13.87 -25.66 0.97
C THR A 69 13.67 -25.00 2.33
N ALA A 70 12.91 -23.92 2.35
CA ALA A 70 12.46 -23.25 3.56
C ALA A 70 10.98 -23.56 3.80
N THR A 71 10.66 -24.05 4.98
CA THR A 71 9.29 -24.27 5.44
C THR A 71 8.92 -23.14 6.39
N LEU A 72 7.90 -22.36 6.02
CA LEU A 72 7.34 -21.33 6.88
C LEU A 72 6.19 -21.93 7.66
N HIS A 73 6.22 -21.77 8.98
CA HIS A 73 5.16 -22.17 9.88
C HIS A 73 4.46 -20.93 10.39
N VAL A 74 3.15 -20.88 10.24
CA VAL A 74 2.30 -19.76 10.64
C VAL A 74 1.24 -20.26 11.60
N THR A 75 1.02 -19.51 12.67
CA THR A 75 -0.09 -19.75 13.61
C THR A 75 -0.89 -18.47 13.73
N VAL A 76 -2.22 -18.58 13.67
CA VAL A 76 -3.17 -17.46 13.77
C VAL A 76 -4.11 -17.68 14.94
N PRO A 77 -4.60 -16.62 15.60
CA PRO A 77 -5.48 -16.72 16.76
C PRO A 77 -6.93 -17.10 16.39
N ALA A 78 -7.34 -16.91 15.14
CA ALA A 78 -8.66 -17.22 14.62
C ALA A 78 -8.55 -17.84 13.21
N THR A 79 -9.58 -18.54 12.76
CA THR A 79 -9.55 -19.21 11.44
C THR A 79 -9.38 -18.18 10.32
N ALA A 80 -8.38 -18.41 9.46
CA ALA A 80 -8.01 -17.46 8.41
C ALA A 80 -7.52 -18.17 7.14
N SER A 81 -7.59 -17.47 6.02
CA SER A 81 -6.86 -17.82 4.80
C SER A 81 -5.52 -17.10 4.77
N ILE A 82 -4.48 -17.75 4.28
CA ILE A 82 -3.11 -17.24 4.27
C ILE A 82 -2.65 -17.03 2.83
N SER A 83 -2.17 -15.82 2.56
CA SER A 83 -1.43 -15.48 1.34
C SER A 83 -0.08 -14.89 1.71
N TYR A 84 0.85 -14.88 0.76
CA TYR A 84 2.18 -14.32 1.00
C TYR A 84 2.69 -13.61 -0.25
N ALA A 85 3.49 -12.57 -0.03
CA ALA A 85 4.10 -11.79 -1.10
C ALA A 85 5.52 -11.39 -0.71
N ALA A 86 6.37 -11.14 -1.71
CA ALA A 86 7.67 -10.55 -1.48
C ALA A 86 7.53 -9.03 -1.35
N LEU A 87 8.18 -8.44 -0.36
CA LEU A 87 8.35 -7.00 -0.26
C LEU A 87 9.55 -6.60 -1.13
N GLN A 88 9.29 -5.76 -2.12
CA GLN A 88 10.30 -5.28 -3.06
C GLN A 88 11.15 -4.17 -2.42
N SER A 89 12.31 -3.90 -3.01
CA SER A 89 13.23 -2.84 -2.54
C SER A 89 12.65 -1.43 -2.59
N ASN A 90 11.60 -1.21 -3.40
CA ASN A 90 10.84 0.04 -3.49
C ASN A 90 9.79 0.20 -2.38
N GLY A 91 9.65 -0.79 -1.47
CA GLY A 91 8.66 -0.81 -0.40
C GLY A 91 7.27 -1.32 -0.82
N SER A 92 7.07 -1.62 -2.11
CA SER A 92 5.82 -2.19 -2.63
C SER A 92 5.77 -3.70 -2.42
N LEU A 93 4.57 -4.25 -2.34
CA LEU A 93 4.36 -5.69 -2.40
C LEU A 93 4.39 -6.15 -3.86
N GLY A 94 5.16 -7.21 -4.11
CA GLY A 94 5.13 -7.93 -5.37
C GLY A 94 3.83 -8.72 -5.55
N PRO A 95 3.78 -9.61 -6.55
CA PRO A 95 2.64 -10.50 -6.72
C PRO A 95 2.35 -11.30 -5.43
N SER A 96 1.07 -11.45 -5.11
CA SER A 96 0.61 -12.28 -4.00
C SER A 96 0.41 -13.71 -4.46
N TYR A 97 0.91 -14.66 -3.67
CA TYR A 97 0.81 -16.08 -3.91
C TYR A 97 -0.14 -16.71 -2.89
N ALA A 98 -0.90 -17.70 -3.35
CA ALA A 98 -1.77 -18.48 -2.47
C ALA A 98 -0.92 -19.36 -1.55
N GLY A 99 -1.20 -19.27 -0.25
CA GLY A 99 -0.67 -20.18 0.77
C GLY A 99 -1.72 -21.19 1.17
N LEU A 100 -2.19 -21.08 2.41
CA LEU A 100 -3.18 -21.97 3.00
C LEU A 100 -4.58 -21.39 2.81
N SER A 101 -5.46 -22.11 2.10
CA SER A 101 -6.83 -21.64 1.88
C SER A 101 -7.67 -21.54 3.16
N SER A 102 -7.35 -22.36 4.17
CA SER A 102 -7.97 -22.34 5.49
C SER A 102 -6.99 -22.86 6.52
N LEU A 103 -6.72 -22.05 7.54
CA LEU A 103 -5.92 -22.38 8.70
C LEU A 103 -6.78 -22.21 9.94
N LEU A 104 -6.96 -23.28 10.72
CA LEU A 104 -7.78 -23.25 11.92
C LEU A 104 -7.09 -22.45 13.02
N ALA A 105 -7.90 -21.82 13.87
CA ALA A 105 -7.42 -21.08 15.04
C ALA A 105 -6.44 -21.90 15.89
N LEU A 106 -5.29 -21.31 16.23
CA LEU A 106 -4.23 -21.88 17.07
C LEU A 106 -3.63 -23.19 16.55
N THR A 107 -3.89 -23.55 15.30
CA THR A 107 -3.23 -24.68 14.65
C THR A 107 -2.06 -24.17 13.80
N PRO A 108 -0.88 -24.80 13.89
CA PRO A 108 0.24 -24.44 13.04
C PRO A 108 -0.06 -24.92 11.61
N GLY A 109 0.05 -24.01 10.65
CA GLY A 109 -0.01 -24.28 9.23
C GLY A 109 1.36 -24.07 8.60
N SER A 110 1.68 -24.82 7.55
CA SER A 110 2.97 -24.71 6.88
C SER A 110 2.85 -24.61 5.37
N PHE A 111 3.71 -23.79 4.77
CA PHE A 111 3.92 -23.76 3.32
C PHE A 111 5.41 -23.74 2.99
N ILE A 112 5.74 -24.26 1.81
CA ILE A 112 7.11 -24.61 1.44
C ILE A 112 7.59 -23.68 0.33
N LEU A 113 8.78 -23.11 0.51
CA LEU A 113 9.51 -22.35 -0.48
C LEU A 113 10.75 -23.14 -0.91
N THR A 114 10.88 -23.38 -2.21
CA THR A 114 12.00 -24.11 -2.79
C THR A 114 12.89 -23.14 -3.55
N SER A 115 14.18 -23.15 -3.23
CA SER A 115 15.23 -22.49 -4.00
C SER A 115 15.95 -23.51 -4.87
N SER A 116 16.23 -23.12 -6.12
CA SER A 116 16.93 -23.97 -7.07
C SER A 116 17.68 -23.10 -8.06
N THR A 117 18.84 -23.56 -8.50
CA THR A 117 19.58 -22.95 -9.63
C THR A 117 18.77 -23.04 -10.93
N ASN A 118 17.82 -23.97 -11.04
CA ASN A 118 16.87 -24.06 -12.13
C ASN A 118 15.58 -23.27 -11.79
N PRO A 119 15.30 -22.14 -12.46
CA PRO A 119 14.15 -21.29 -12.13
C PRO A 119 12.79 -21.96 -12.34
N LEU A 120 12.72 -23.04 -13.12
CA LEU A 120 11.50 -23.82 -13.32
C LEU A 120 11.14 -24.70 -12.12
N LEU A 121 12.13 -25.03 -11.28
CA LEU A 121 11.96 -25.83 -10.06
C LEU A 121 11.88 -24.97 -8.79
N ALA A 122 12.19 -23.68 -8.90
CA ALA A 122 12.10 -22.73 -7.80
C ALA A 122 10.64 -22.32 -7.56
N SER A 123 10.29 -22.06 -6.30
CA SER A 123 8.99 -21.49 -5.95
C SER A 123 8.79 -20.14 -6.65
N PRO A 124 7.55 -19.80 -7.07
CA PRO A 124 7.28 -18.57 -7.81
C PRO A 124 7.84 -17.31 -7.17
N ILE A 125 7.68 -17.15 -5.86
CA ILE A 125 8.22 -16.01 -5.10
C ILE A 125 9.75 -15.91 -5.17
N ILE A 126 10.45 -17.05 -5.20
CA ILE A 126 11.92 -17.13 -5.28
C ILE A 126 12.39 -16.81 -6.69
N ARG A 127 11.71 -17.34 -7.70
CA ARG A 127 12.00 -17.04 -9.10
C ARG A 127 11.82 -15.55 -9.41
N ASP A 128 10.76 -14.96 -8.88
CA ASP A 128 10.44 -13.55 -9.12
C ASP A 128 11.33 -12.61 -8.27
N ASN A 129 12.05 -13.16 -7.27
CA ASN A 129 13.01 -12.44 -6.41
C ASN A 129 14.35 -13.19 -6.33
N PRO A 130 15.15 -13.15 -7.42
CA PRO A 130 16.24 -14.09 -7.68
C PRO A 130 17.44 -14.00 -6.72
N ALA A 131 17.73 -12.89 -6.06
CA ALA A 131 18.92 -12.84 -5.20
C ALA A 131 18.82 -11.80 -4.09
N GLY A 132 19.37 -12.15 -2.93
CA GLY A 132 19.57 -11.25 -1.80
C GLY A 132 18.57 -11.45 -0.67
N PRO A 133 18.43 -10.45 0.22
CA PRO A 133 17.45 -10.49 1.30
C PRO A 133 16.04 -10.49 0.69
N LEU A 134 15.27 -11.52 1.02
CA LEU A 134 13.89 -11.70 0.61
C LEU A 134 12.99 -11.50 1.82
N THR A 135 12.36 -10.32 1.91
CA THR A 135 11.34 -10.08 2.94
C THR A 135 10.01 -10.65 2.45
N VAL A 136 9.51 -11.69 3.13
CA VAL A 136 8.21 -12.29 2.84
C VAL A 136 7.19 -11.70 3.80
N ARG A 137 6.17 -11.04 3.26
CA ARG A 137 4.99 -10.59 4.01
C ARG A 137 3.92 -11.66 3.94
N VAL A 138 3.59 -12.24 5.08
CA VAL A 138 2.46 -13.16 5.23
C VAL A 138 1.23 -12.34 5.61
N THR A 139 0.13 -12.58 4.90
CA THR A 139 -1.15 -11.92 5.12
C THR A 139 -2.19 -12.96 5.50
N ALA A 140 -2.74 -12.82 6.71
CA ALA A 140 -3.88 -13.58 7.18
C ALA A 140 -5.16 -12.79 6.91
N THR A 141 -6.09 -13.38 6.17
CA THR A 141 -7.43 -12.83 5.92
C THR A 141 -8.45 -13.68 6.67
N TYR A 142 -9.08 -13.08 7.67
CA TYR A 142 -10.04 -13.73 8.56
C TYR A 142 -11.43 -13.81 7.92
N VAL A 143 -12.32 -14.60 8.53
CA VAL A 143 -13.70 -14.81 8.03
C VAL A 143 -14.50 -13.50 7.97
N ASP A 144 -14.21 -12.57 8.88
CA ASP A 144 -14.79 -11.22 8.93
C ASP A 144 -14.16 -10.23 7.93
N GLN A 145 -13.31 -10.72 7.01
CA GLN A 145 -12.56 -9.96 6.02
C GLN A 145 -11.52 -8.98 6.61
N THR A 146 -11.25 -9.07 7.91
CA THR A 146 -10.14 -8.33 8.49
C THR A 146 -8.81 -8.97 8.10
N THR A 147 -7.76 -8.15 8.02
CA THR A 147 -6.43 -8.63 7.63
C THR A 147 -5.41 -8.32 8.71
N ALA A 148 -4.46 -9.24 8.86
CA ALA A 148 -3.25 -9.04 9.65
C ALA A 148 -2.03 -9.43 8.82
N HIS A 149 -0.90 -8.76 9.07
CA HIS A 149 0.33 -8.97 8.34
C HIS A 149 1.48 -9.23 9.29
N LEU A 150 2.41 -10.10 8.87
CA LEU A 150 3.66 -10.35 9.58
C LEU A 150 4.77 -10.60 8.56
N ASP A 151 5.90 -9.95 8.77
CA ASP A 151 7.03 -9.99 7.85
C ASP A 151 8.14 -10.89 8.40
N ILE A 152 8.76 -11.67 7.53
CA ILE A 152 9.95 -12.46 7.84
C ILE A 152 11.01 -12.24 6.76
N VAL A 153 12.25 -11.99 7.18
CA VAL A 153 13.37 -11.76 6.25
C VAL A 153 14.12 -13.08 6.07
N LEU A 154 14.09 -13.60 4.85
CA LEU A 154 14.84 -14.75 4.39
C LEU A 154 16.06 -14.28 3.60
N HIS A 155 17.04 -15.16 3.41
CA HIS A 155 18.15 -14.89 2.50
C HIS A 155 18.13 -15.90 1.36
N ASN A 156 17.99 -15.43 0.11
CA ASN A 156 17.99 -16.28 -1.07
C ASN A 156 19.29 -16.11 -1.86
N SER A 157 19.94 -17.23 -2.17
CA SER A 157 21.14 -17.32 -2.98
C SER A 157 20.89 -18.25 -4.17
N LEU A 158 20.43 -17.69 -5.30
CA LEU A 158 20.21 -18.47 -6.52
C LEU A 158 21.48 -19.14 -7.05
N SER A 159 22.65 -18.52 -6.91
CA SER A 159 23.93 -19.08 -7.37
C SER A 159 24.24 -20.42 -6.72
N ASN A 160 23.77 -20.62 -5.48
CA ASN A 160 23.92 -21.87 -4.74
C ASN A 160 22.62 -22.69 -4.67
N GLY A 161 21.51 -22.18 -5.21
CA GLY A 161 20.17 -22.78 -5.06
C GLY A 161 19.75 -22.90 -3.60
N LYS A 162 20.14 -21.92 -2.77
CA LYS A 162 19.94 -21.95 -1.32
C LYS A 162 19.00 -20.86 -0.85
N ILE A 163 18.19 -21.20 0.16
CA ILE A 163 17.38 -20.30 0.94
C ILE A 163 17.67 -20.52 2.41
N THR A 164 17.95 -19.43 3.12
CA THR A 164 18.28 -19.46 4.54
C THR A 164 17.21 -18.69 5.31
N CYS A 165 16.68 -19.34 6.34
CA CYS A 165 15.75 -18.75 7.29
C CYS A 165 16.53 -17.89 8.29
N PRO A 166 15.93 -16.84 8.85
CA PRO A 166 16.56 -16.10 9.93
C PRO A 166 16.78 -17.07 11.11
N VAL A 167 17.93 -16.94 11.77
CA VAL A 167 18.11 -17.56 13.08
C VAL A 167 17.02 -17.01 13.99
N SER A 168 16.11 -17.87 14.43
CA SER A 168 15.04 -17.44 15.33
C SER A 168 15.71 -16.86 16.57
N PRO A 169 15.38 -15.62 17.01
CA PRO A 169 15.90 -15.13 18.27
C PRO A 169 15.40 -16.08 19.35
N VAL A 170 16.35 -16.74 20.01
CA VAL A 170 16.08 -17.51 21.23
C VAL A 170 15.54 -16.48 22.23
N MET A 171 14.23 -16.53 22.49
CA MET A 171 13.62 -15.79 23.60
C MET A 171 13.92 -16.48 24.92
#